data_AF-A0A8H3UGE3-F1
#
_entry.id   AF-A0A8H3UGE3-F1
#
_cell.length_a   1.000
_cell.length_b   1.000
_cell.length_c   1.000
_cell.angle_alpha   90.00
_cell.angle_beta   90.00
_cell.angle_gamma   90.00
#
_symmetry.space_group_name_H-M   'P 1'
#
loop_
_entity.id
_entity.type
_entity.pdbx_description
1 polymer ?
#
loop_
_entity_poly.entity_id
_entity_poly.type
_entity_poly.pdbx_seq_one_letter_code
_entity_poly.pdbx_strand_id
1 'polypeptide(L)'
;MDEDTASSNDDLAMDEAMIEDDDTSQELDKPSEQIKPSQPMSSSSPPSPPESDPMPRSPGSKLQPWTPSTSGSNRLETMTRQGKKPMSFKEIKRRALYQSVLQSGIYEQDFTKATKDNIVDREDLGTFAEVAYGLVHLSAMPNTSIKILTNSDEESVKRTIDQELSLKHLEKTLKLKDKIISSSTVGKFKPAKEMYRALLSDVGRGVGNHQVWLISSNPVDLVGAQDMGMSTVWLNRWGAPWPDYLFADWQGNVRMPTIVVRGLTMVEDELKKWGVGNPTLV
;
A
#
# COMPACT_ATOMS: atom_id res chain seq x y z
N MET A 1 34.53 -50.86 25.16
CA MET A 1 35.17 -51.71 26.19
C MET A 1 35.45 -50.81 27.37
N ASP A 2 34.69 -50.72 28.44
CA ASP A 2 33.42 -51.33 28.88
C ASP A 2 32.82 -50.33 29.88
N GLU A 3 31.51 -50.11 29.80
CA GLU A 3 30.52 -50.28 30.88
C GLU A 3 30.70 -49.41 32.13
N ASP A 4 29.73 -48.52 32.34
CA ASP A 4 29.16 -48.30 33.66
C ASP A 4 27.66 -48.04 33.51
N THR A 5 26.87 -48.90 34.14
CA THR A 5 25.41 -48.97 34.17
C THR A 5 24.89 -48.68 35.57
N ALA A 6 23.92 -47.77 35.72
CA ALA A 6 22.91 -47.73 36.78
C ALA A 6 21.83 -46.69 36.39
N SER A 7 20.63 -47.07 35.93
CA SER A 7 19.46 -47.57 36.68
C SER A 7 18.85 -46.55 37.66
N SER A 8 17.74 -45.93 37.27
CA SER A 8 16.49 -45.94 38.05
C SER A 8 15.30 -45.53 37.17
N ASN A 9 14.32 -46.42 37.10
CA ASN A 9 12.94 -46.17 36.69
C ASN A 9 12.15 -45.71 37.93
N ASP A 10 11.14 -44.86 37.73
CA ASP A 10 9.85 -44.80 38.45
C ASP A 10 8.95 -43.85 37.61
N ASP A 11 7.99 -44.37 36.85
CA ASP A 11 6.55 -44.50 37.18
C ASP A 11 5.79 -43.15 37.21
N LEU A 12 5.01 -42.80 36.16
CA LEU A 12 3.61 -43.17 35.85
C LEU A 12 2.54 -42.37 36.64
N ALA A 13 1.85 -41.46 35.92
CA ALA A 13 0.40 -41.11 35.98
C ALA A 13 0.23 -39.78 35.22
N MET A 14 -0.28 -39.73 33.99
CA MET A 14 -1.70 -39.76 33.59
C MET A 14 -2.60 -38.85 34.43
N ASP A 15 -2.97 -37.71 33.84
CA ASP A 15 -4.28 -37.08 34.08
C ASP A 15 -4.87 -36.72 32.71
N GLU A 16 -5.75 -37.59 32.24
CA GLU A 16 -6.78 -37.30 31.26
C GLU A 16 -7.88 -36.51 31.96
N ALA A 17 -8.34 -35.40 31.36
CA ALA A 17 -9.62 -34.82 31.70
C ALA A 17 -10.49 -34.74 30.43
N MET A 18 -11.52 -35.59 30.44
CA MET A 18 -12.69 -35.65 29.55
C MET A 18 -13.33 -34.26 29.37
N ILE A 19 -13.69 -33.86 28.15
CA ILE A 19 -14.95 -34.13 27.43
C ILE A 19 -16.19 -33.82 28.30
N GLU A 20 -16.82 -32.68 28.02
CA GLU A 20 -18.27 -32.55 28.05
C GLU A 20 -18.73 -32.00 26.69
N ASP A 21 -19.35 -32.90 25.93
CA ASP A 21 -20.23 -32.59 24.82
C ASP A 21 -21.47 -31.88 25.36
N ASP A 22 -21.87 -30.76 24.76
CA ASP A 22 -23.26 -30.33 24.81
C ASP A 22 -23.79 -30.13 23.39
N ASP A 23 -24.73 -31.03 23.11
CA ASP A 23 -25.51 -31.22 21.91
C ASP A 23 -26.66 -30.22 21.91
N THR A 24 -26.75 -29.38 20.88
CA THR A 24 -28.05 -28.82 20.48
C THR A 24 -28.05 -28.58 18.98
N SER A 25 -28.19 -29.68 18.23
CA SER A 25 -28.78 -29.63 16.89
C SER A 25 -30.30 -29.61 17.02
N GLN A 26 -30.93 -28.45 16.77
CA GLN A 26 -32.34 -28.41 16.37
C GLN A 26 -32.53 -27.54 15.12
N GLU A 27 -32.91 -28.26 14.06
CA GLU A 27 -33.66 -27.88 12.87
C GLU A 27 -34.29 -26.49 12.87
N LEU A 28 -34.03 -25.71 11.82
CA LEU A 28 -35.08 -24.97 11.11
C LEU A 28 -34.76 -24.92 9.61
N ASP A 29 -35.21 -25.99 8.96
CA ASP A 29 -35.40 -26.09 7.53
C ASP A 29 -36.66 -25.31 7.14
N LYS A 30 -36.54 -24.19 6.42
CA LYS A 30 -37.66 -23.57 5.69
C LYS A 30 -37.21 -22.96 4.37
N PRO A 31 -38.04 -23.06 3.31
CA PRO A 31 -37.58 -23.00 1.94
C PRO A 31 -37.54 -21.59 1.37
N SER A 32 -36.59 -21.42 0.44
CA SER A 32 -36.44 -20.35 -0.54
C SER A 32 -37.76 -19.75 -1.05
N GLU A 33 -37.98 -18.47 -0.73
CA GLU A 33 -38.97 -17.65 -1.41
C GLU A 33 -38.46 -17.29 -2.81
N GLN A 34 -39.16 -17.80 -3.82
CA GLN A 34 -39.00 -17.43 -5.22
C GLN A 34 -39.36 -15.96 -5.41
N ILE A 35 -38.36 -15.13 -5.69
CA ILE A 35 -38.57 -13.76 -6.19
C ILE A 35 -39.15 -13.89 -7.61
N LYS A 36 -40.45 -13.60 -7.75
CA LYS A 36 -41.10 -13.43 -9.06
C LYS A 36 -40.52 -12.20 -9.76
N PRO A 37 -40.26 -12.24 -11.08
CA PRO A 37 -39.81 -11.08 -11.83
C PRO A 37 -40.96 -10.07 -11.96
N SER A 38 -40.76 -8.88 -11.39
CA SER A 38 -41.63 -7.72 -11.56
C SER A 38 -41.65 -7.29 -13.03
N GLN A 39 -42.85 -7.08 -13.58
CA GLN A 39 -43.03 -6.52 -14.92
C GLN A 39 -42.48 -5.07 -15.01
N PRO A 40 -42.02 -4.64 -16.21
CA PRO A 40 -41.47 -3.29 -16.38
C PRO A 40 -42.57 -2.23 -16.27
N MET A 41 -42.46 -1.37 -15.25
CA MET A 41 -43.28 -0.18 -15.11
C MET A 41 -42.89 0.84 -16.19
N SER A 42 -43.92 1.37 -16.83
CA SER A 42 -43.89 2.41 -17.85
C SER A 42 -43.14 3.67 -17.38
N SER A 43 -42.36 4.22 -18.31
CA SER A 43 -41.67 5.50 -18.19
C SER A 43 -42.61 6.67 -17.89
N SER A 44 -42.44 7.28 -16.72
CA SER A 44 -42.90 8.64 -16.44
C SER A 44 -41.73 9.43 -15.88
N SER A 45 -41.29 10.46 -16.62
CA SER A 45 -40.22 11.36 -16.22
C SER A 45 -40.55 12.06 -14.89
N PRO A 46 -39.59 12.28 -13.99
CA PRO A 46 -39.80 13.08 -12.79
C PRO A 46 -39.95 14.58 -13.15
N PRO A 47 -40.75 15.35 -12.38
CA PRO A 47 -40.89 16.78 -12.59
C PRO A 47 -39.60 17.54 -12.25
N SER A 48 -39.32 18.59 -13.00
CA SER A 48 -38.17 19.49 -12.79
C SER A 48 -38.20 20.11 -11.38
N PRO A 49 -37.03 20.34 -10.75
CA PRO A 49 -36.96 21.02 -9.46
C PRO A 49 -37.38 22.50 -9.59
N PRO A 50 -37.94 23.11 -8.54
CA PRO A 50 -38.28 24.53 -8.53
C PRO A 50 -37.01 25.39 -8.64
N GLU A 51 -37.09 26.47 -9.43
CA GLU A 51 -36.05 27.50 -9.51
C GLU A 51 -35.81 28.09 -8.12
N SER A 52 -34.59 27.92 -7.60
CA SER A 52 -34.15 28.58 -6.37
C SER A 52 -33.78 30.03 -6.67
N ASP A 53 -34.42 30.98 -5.99
CA ASP A 53 -34.03 32.39 -6.00
C ASP A 53 -32.54 32.56 -5.65
N PRO A 54 -31.77 33.39 -6.37
CA PRO A 54 -30.38 33.64 -6.05
C PRO A 54 -30.26 34.43 -4.73
N MET A 55 -29.45 33.90 -3.81
CA MET A 55 -29.11 34.59 -2.55
C MET A 55 -28.54 36.00 -2.78
N PRO A 56 -28.83 36.97 -1.88
CA PRO A 56 -28.29 38.32 -1.98
C PRO A 56 -26.78 38.31 -1.81
N ARG A 57 -26.06 38.79 -2.82
CA ARG A 57 -24.61 39.01 -2.78
C ARG A 57 -24.31 40.27 -1.98
N SER A 58 -23.52 40.14 -0.92
CA SER A 58 -22.92 41.28 -0.21
C SER A 58 -22.05 42.12 -1.18
N PRO A 59 -22.18 43.45 -1.22
CA PRO A 59 -21.39 44.28 -2.11
C PRO A 59 -20.01 44.55 -1.50
N GLY A 60 -18.94 44.09 -2.15
CA GLY A 60 -17.60 44.61 -1.93
C GLY A 60 -16.45 43.61 -1.80
N SER A 61 -16.10 42.93 -2.89
CA SER A 61 -14.68 42.64 -3.21
C SER A 61 -14.59 42.20 -4.68
N LYS A 62 -13.96 43.03 -5.52
CA LYS A 62 -13.62 42.63 -6.89
C LYS A 62 -12.45 41.65 -6.81
N LEU A 63 -12.71 40.35 -6.80
CA LEU A 63 -11.70 39.34 -7.11
C LEU A 63 -11.32 39.51 -8.58
N GLN A 64 -10.10 39.99 -8.84
CA GLN A 64 -9.51 40.00 -10.17
C GLN A 64 -9.09 38.56 -10.53
N PRO A 65 -9.46 38.04 -11.72
CA PRO A 65 -8.89 36.79 -12.22
C PRO A 65 -7.38 36.93 -12.37
N TRP A 66 -6.62 35.92 -11.96
CA TRP A 66 -5.19 35.87 -12.20
C TRP A 66 -4.93 35.79 -13.71
N THR A 67 -4.29 36.82 -14.27
CA THR A 67 -3.72 36.81 -15.62
C THR A 67 -2.20 36.61 -15.50
N PRO A 68 -1.61 35.56 -16.10
CA PRO A 68 -0.16 35.44 -16.14
C PRO A 68 0.43 36.60 -16.95
N SER A 69 1.30 37.38 -16.32
CA SER A 69 2.09 38.41 -17.01
C SER A 69 2.98 37.75 -18.07
N THR A 70 2.78 38.14 -19.33
CA THR A 70 3.58 37.71 -20.49
C THR A 70 4.92 38.44 -20.61
N SER A 71 5.36 39.22 -19.62
CA SER A 71 6.68 39.86 -19.61
C SER A 71 7.67 39.10 -18.72
N GLY A 72 8.02 37.88 -19.10
CA GLY A 72 9.00 37.07 -18.36
C GLY A 72 9.58 35.87 -19.11
N SER A 73 9.36 35.79 -20.42
CA SER A 73 9.59 34.57 -21.19
C SER A 73 11.06 34.18 -21.44
N ASN A 74 12.03 34.84 -20.80
CA ASN A 74 13.47 34.52 -20.92
C ASN A 74 14.20 34.40 -19.57
N ARG A 75 13.49 34.16 -18.45
CA ARG A 75 14.11 33.96 -17.12
C ARG A 75 13.77 32.61 -16.49
N LEU A 76 13.59 31.58 -17.30
CA LEU A 76 13.42 30.18 -16.86
C LEU A 76 14.50 29.23 -17.40
N GLU A 77 15.38 29.71 -18.27
CA GLU A 77 16.56 28.97 -18.72
C GLU A 77 17.80 29.61 -18.12
N THR A 78 18.65 28.79 -17.48
CA THR A 78 19.89 29.18 -16.77
C THR A 78 19.77 29.72 -15.33
N MET A 79 18.90 29.12 -14.50
CA MET A 79 19.33 28.87 -13.11
C MET A 79 19.96 27.48 -13.06
N THR A 80 21.28 27.43 -13.20
CA THR A 80 22.10 26.29 -12.78
C THR A 80 21.60 25.82 -11.41
N ARG A 81 21.14 24.55 -11.31
CA ARG A 81 20.77 23.90 -10.04
C ARG A 81 22.01 23.68 -9.17
N GLN A 82 22.64 24.76 -8.72
CA GLN A 82 23.56 24.71 -7.59
C GLN A 82 22.74 24.70 -6.30
N GLY A 83 22.84 23.59 -5.54
CA GLY A 83 22.65 23.60 -4.10
C GLY A 83 21.23 23.48 -3.51
N LYS A 84 20.14 23.38 -4.28
CA LYS A 84 18.85 23.03 -3.67
C LYS A 84 18.81 21.54 -3.32
N LYS A 85 18.83 21.22 -2.02
CA LYS A 85 18.54 19.87 -1.52
C LYS A 85 17.21 19.38 -2.14
N PRO A 86 17.14 18.11 -2.57
CA PRO A 86 15.87 17.50 -2.97
C PRO A 86 14.84 17.66 -1.85
N MET A 87 13.60 17.97 -2.22
CA MET A 87 12.49 18.07 -1.27
C MET A 87 12.19 16.68 -0.69
N SER A 88 12.08 16.57 0.63
CA SER A 88 11.75 15.29 1.28
C SER A 88 10.27 14.94 1.09
N PHE A 89 9.92 13.67 1.28
CA PHE A 89 8.52 13.26 1.15
C PHE A 89 7.64 13.90 2.22
N LYS A 90 8.19 14.07 3.42
CA LYS A 90 7.52 14.77 4.52
C LYS A 90 7.14 16.20 4.13
N GLU A 91 8.03 16.92 3.45
CA GLU A 91 7.75 18.27 2.95
C GLU A 91 6.72 18.27 1.81
N ILE A 92 6.75 17.28 0.92
CA ILE A 92 5.71 17.11 -0.11
C ILE A 92 4.34 16.92 0.54
N LYS A 93 4.23 16.04 1.56
CA LYS A 93 2.99 15.82 2.31
C LYS A 93 2.49 17.10 2.99
N ARG A 94 3.38 17.88 3.61
CA ARG A 94 3.02 19.20 4.18
C ARG A 94 2.43 20.11 3.11
N ARG A 95 3.12 20.31 1.99
CA ARG A 95 2.61 21.19 0.92
C ARG A 95 1.29 20.71 0.34
N ALA A 96 1.15 19.40 0.13
CA ALA A 96 -0.11 18.81 -0.33
C ALA A 96 -1.25 19.06 0.66
N LEU A 97 -1.03 18.85 1.97
CA LEU A 97 -2.03 19.15 3.00
C LEU A 97 -2.41 20.64 3.01
N TYR A 98 -1.42 21.54 2.93
CA TYR A 98 -1.68 22.98 2.88
C TYR A 98 -2.55 23.34 1.67
N GLN A 99 -2.23 22.80 0.50
CA GLN A 99 -3.02 23.02 -0.71
C GLN A 99 -4.45 22.49 -0.54
N SER A 100 -4.64 21.29 0.01
CA SER A 100 -5.96 20.70 0.25
C SER A 100 -6.80 21.54 1.21
N VAL A 101 -6.19 22.10 2.27
CA VAL A 101 -6.87 22.98 3.23
C VAL A 101 -7.31 24.29 2.57
N LEU A 102 -6.46 24.89 1.73
CA LEU A 102 -6.81 26.09 0.98
C LEU A 102 -7.99 25.83 0.02
N GLN A 103 -8.01 24.66 -0.61
CA GLN A 103 -9.05 24.27 -1.55
C GLN A 103 -10.37 23.85 -0.89
N SER A 104 -10.34 23.40 0.36
CA SER A 104 -11.56 23.04 1.09
C SER A 104 -12.32 24.25 1.65
N GLY A 105 -11.76 25.46 1.54
CA GLY A 105 -12.35 26.68 2.08
C GLY A 105 -12.21 26.82 3.60
N ILE A 106 -11.36 26.00 4.24
CA ILE A 106 -11.02 26.14 5.66
C ILE A 106 -10.03 27.30 5.81
N TYR A 107 -10.34 28.24 6.71
CA TYR A 107 -9.47 29.40 6.94
C TYR A 107 -8.21 29.04 7.72
N GLU A 108 -7.13 29.75 7.46
CA GLU A 108 -5.83 29.49 8.11
C GLU A 108 -5.88 29.70 9.63
N GLN A 109 -6.73 30.59 10.13
CA GLN A 109 -6.93 30.78 11.57
C GLN A 109 -7.48 29.53 12.28
N ASP A 110 -8.29 28.72 11.59
CA ASP A 110 -8.92 27.51 12.13
C ASP A 110 -8.00 26.29 11.98
N PHE A 111 -6.98 26.41 11.12
CA PHE A 111 -6.05 25.33 10.80
C PHE A 111 -4.61 25.85 10.77
N THR A 112 -4.08 26.11 11.97
CA THR A 112 -2.75 26.68 12.16
C THR A 112 -1.65 25.80 11.56
N LYS A 113 -0.47 26.41 11.30
CA LYS A 113 0.75 25.67 10.94
C LYS A 113 1.06 24.52 11.91
N ALA A 114 0.89 24.74 13.22
CA ALA A 114 1.14 23.72 14.23
C ALA A 114 0.19 22.52 14.09
N THR A 115 -1.09 22.76 13.81
CA THR A 115 -2.08 21.70 13.55
C THR A 115 -1.71 20.91 12.29
N LYS A 116 -1.37 21.61 11.20
CA LYS A 116 -0.94 20.99 9.93
C LYS A 116 0.31 20.14 10.11
N ASP A 117 1.32 20.68 10.81
CA ASP A 117 2.57 19.97 11.09
C ASP A 117 2.31 18.74 11.97
N ASN A 118 1.45 18.84 12.99
CA ASN A 118 1.06 17.72 13.84
C ASN A 118 0.42 16.59 13.02
N ILE A 119 -0.51 16.92 12.11
CA ILE A 119 -1.17 15.92 11.25
C ILE A 119 -0.16 15.18 10.36
N VAL A 120 0.78 15.91 9.75
CA VAL A 120 1.79 15.29 8.89
C VAL A 120 2.82 14.48 9.70
N ASP A 121 3.15 14.95 10.89
CA ASP A 121 4.20 14.36 11.73
C ASP A 121 3.73 13.18 12.58
N ARG A 122 2.42 13.07 12.85
CA ARG A 122 1.84 11.93 13.58
C ARG A 122 2.04 10.60 12.86
N GLU A 123 2.06 10.60 11.52
CA GLU A 123 2.20 9.40 10.67
C GLU A 123 1.47 8.17 11.22
N ASP A 124 0.23 8.38 11.69
CA ASP A 124 -0.61 7.39 12.38
C ASP A 124 -1.25 6.42 11.37
N LEU A 125 -0.39 5.76 10.59
CA LEU A 125 -0.78 4.75 9.63
C LEU A 125 -0.67 3.39 10.32
N GLY A 126 -1.75 2.99 10.97
CA GLY A 126 -1.88 1.64 11.52
C GLY A 126 -1.63 0.58 10.44
N THR A 127 -1.12 -0.57 10.86
CA THR A 127 -0.95 -1.73 9.98
C THR A 127 -2.25 -2.50 9.82
N PHE A 128 -2.50 -3.04 8.61
CA PHE A 128 -3.58 -4.00 8.45
C PHE A 128 -3.24 -5.28 9.24
N ALA A 129 -4.25 -5.89 9.87
CA ALA A 129 -4.06 -7.03 10.77
C ALA A 129 -3.34 -8.22 10.11
N GLU A 130 -3.54 -8.43 8.80
CA GLU A 130 -2.92 -9.52 8.05
C GLU A 130 -1.44 -9.31 7.71
N VAL A 131 -0.91 -8.08 7.86
CA VAL A 131 0.44 -7.74 7.40
C VAL A 131 1.50 -8.55 8.14
N ALA A 132 1.35 -8.68 9.46
CA ALA A 132 2.34 -9.40 10.26
C ALA A 132 2.41 -10.87 9.86
N TYR A 133 1.26 -11.51 9.71
CA TYR A 133 1.14 -12.89 9.25
C TYR A 133 1.76 -13.06 7.85
N GLY A 134 1.37 -12.21 6.88
CA GLY A 134 1.89 -12.30 5.52
C GLY A 134 3.41 -12.09 5.43
N LEU A 135 3.98 -11.18 6.22
CA LEU A 135 5.43 -10.96 6.25
C LEU A 135 6.20 -12.17 6.81
N VAL A 136 5.68 -12.84 7.84
CA VAL A 136 6.29 -14.07 8.39
C VAL A 136 6.30 -15.17 7.34
N HIS A 137 5.16 -15.41 6.70
CA HIS A 137 4.99 -16.43 5.67
C HIS A 137 5.88 -16.19 4.44
N LEU A 138 5.86 -14.97 3.91
CA LEU A 138 6.71 -14.60 2.78
C LEU A 138 8.20 -14.69 3.13
N SER A 139 8.60 -14.39 4.37
CA SER A 139 10.00 -14.48 4.80
C SER A 139 10.47 -15.91 4.99
N ALA A 140 9.55 -16.85 5.22
CA ALA A 140 9.84 -18.27 5.37
C ALA A 140 9.97 -19.00 4.04
N MET A 141 9.59 -18.37 2.90
CA MET A 141 9.76 -18.97 1.59
C MET A 141 11.26 -19.15 1.27
N PRO A 142 11.71 -20.35 0.89
CA PRO A 142 13.13 -20.59 0.61
C PRO A 142 13.58 -19.81 -0.63
N ASN A 143 14.86 -19.49 -0.75
CA ASN A 143 15.40 -18.75 -1.90
C ASN A 143 14.71 -17.39 -2.17
N THR A 144 14.09 -16.79 -1.16
CA THR A 144 13.47 -15.46 -1.27
C THR A 144 14.05 -14.47 -0.28
N SER A 145 13.93 -13.18 -0.58
CA SER A 145 14.23 -12.12 0.37
C SER A 145 13.24 -10.98 0.24
N ILE A 146 12.79 -10.46 1.37
CA ILE A 146 11.88 -9.30 1.42
C ILE A 146 12.68 -7.99 1.53
N LYS A 147 12.26 -6.99 0.76
CA LYS A 147 12.71 -5.59 0.80
C LYS A 147 11.51 -4.64 0.89
N ILE A 148 11.68 -3.48 1.50
CA ILE A 148 10.66 -2.43 1.62
C ILE A 148 11.05 -1.28 0.68
N LEU A 149 10.31 -1.08 -0.41
CA LEU A 149 10.54 0.02 -1.35
C LEU A 149 9.50 1.14 -1.18
N THR A 150 9.91 2.30 -0.66
CA THR A 150 8.99 3.38 -0.27
C THR A 150 9.36 4.76 -0.83
N ASN A 151 8.34 5.61 -1.01
CA ASN A 151 8.52 7.05 -1.22
C ASN A 151 8.65 7.82 0.10
N SER A 152 8.43 7.21 1.26
CA SER A 152 8.66 7.87 2.54
C SER A 152 10.15 7.99 2.84
N ASP A 153 10.48 8.96 3.69
CA ASP A 153 11.83 9.09 4.23
C ASP A 153 12.14 7.86 5.12
N GLU A 154 13.40 7.41 5.15
CA GLU A 154 13.80 6.18 5.85
C GLU A 154 13.48 6.23 7.36
N GLU A 155 13.74 7.38 7.99
CA GLU A 155 13.45 7.59 9.42
C GLU A 155 11.97 7.47 9.75
N SER A 156 11.09 7.91 8.84
CA SER A 156 9.64 7.76 8.97
C SER A 156 9.24 6.28 9.01
N VAL A 157 9.77 5.48 8.08
CA VAL A 157 9.49 4.03 8.07
C VAL A 157 10.03 3.33 9.31
N LYS A 158 11.26 3.67 9.74
CA LYS A 158 11.87 3.13 10.96
C LYS A 158 11.02 3.42 12.19
N ARG A 159 10.46 4.63 12.27
CA ARG A 159 9.53 5.03 13.34
C ARG A 159 8.23 4.24 13.30
N THR A 160 7.62 4.05 12.13
CA THR A 160 6.42 3.20 12.00
C THR A 160 6.69 1.78 12.49
N ILE A 161 7.84 1.19 12.14
CA ILE A 161 8.24 -0.14 12.63
C ILE A 161 8.36 -0.16 14.17
N ASP A 162 8.83 0.93 14.80
CA ASP A 162 8.99 1.01 16.26
C ASP A 162 7.68 1.24 17.03
N GLN A 163 6.70 1.88 16.39
CA GLN A 163 5.41 2.23 17.00
C GLN A 163 4.37 1.12 16.84
N GLU A 164 4.35 0.45 15.69
CA GLU A 164 3.43 -0.65 15.41
C GLU A 164 3.90 -1.92 16.12
N LEU A 165 3.16 -2.38 17.14
CA LEU A 165 3.54 -3.54 17.97
C LEU A 165 3.84 -4.80 17.13
N SER A 166 3.03 -5.04 16.10
CA SER A 166 3.18 -6.18 15.20
C SER A 166 4.52 -6.12 14.44
N LEU A 167 4.85 -4.98 13.84
CA LEU A 167 6.11 -4.80 13.11
C LEU A 167 7.32 -4.77 14.03
N LYS A 168 7.18 -4.15 15.21
CA LYS A 168 8.24 -4.10 16.23
C LYS A 168 8.64 -5.49 16.71
N HIS A 169 7.68 -6.39 16.86
CA HIS A 169 7.97 -7.79 17.19
C HIS A 169 8.75 -8.46 16.05
N LEU A 170 8.30 -8.27 14.81
CA LEU A 170 8.95 -8.84 13.63
C LEU A 170 10.36 -8.29 13.39
N GLU A 171 10.63 -7.03 13.73
CA GLU A 171 11.95 -6.40 13.57
C GLU A 171 13.08 -7.24 14.21
N LYS A 172 12.82 -7.87 15.35
CA LYS A 172 13.82 -8.71 16.03
C LYS A 172 14.30 -9.87 15.17
N THR A 173 13.39 -10.45 14.38
CA THR A 173 13.61 -11.66 13.58
C THR A 173 13.91 -11.34 12.12
N LEU A 174 13.14 -10.44 11.50
CA LEU A 174 13.20 -10.12 10.08
C LEU A 174 14.13 -8.95 9.75
N LYS A 175 14.59 -8.17 10.73
CA LYS A 175 15.46 -6.99 10.51
C LYS A 175 14.90 -6.06 9.41
N LEU A 176 13.63 -5.71 9.53
CA LEU A 176 12.90 -4.90 8.54
C LEU A 176 13.58 -3.56 8.29
N LYS A 177 14.19 -2.96 9.30
CA LYS A 177 14.91 -1.67 9.16
C LYS A 177 16.11 -1.75 8.22
N ASP A 178 16.76 -2.90 8.12
CA ASP A 178 17.91 -3.13 7.22
C ASP A 178 17.46 -3.42 5.77
N LYS A 179 16.15 -3.60 5.57
CA LYS A 179 15.54 -3.96 4.28
C LYS A 179 14.92 -2.76 3.56
N ILE A 180 15.10 -1.54 4.06
CA ILE A 180 14.45 -0.32 3.55
C ILE A 180 15.24 0.28 2.38
N ILE A 181 14.56 0.51 1.27
CA ILE A 181 14.99 1.35 0.15
C ILE A 181 14.00 2.52 0.07
N SER A 182 14.49 3.72 0.36
CA SER A 182 13.66 4.91 0.55
C SER A 182 13.96 5.98 -0.49
N SER A 183 13.02 6.89 -0.71
CA SER A 183 13.27 8.07 -1.56
C SER A 183 14.35 8.97 -0.97
N SER A 184 14.50 9.02 0.36
CA SER A 184 15.53 9.83 1.00
C SER A 184 16.93 9.31 0.72
N THR A 185 17.11 7.99 0.57
CA THR A 185 18.40 7.40 0.21
C THR A 185 18.65 7.45 -1.30
N VAL A 186 17.62 7.22 -2.13
CA VAL A 186 17.75 7.22 -3.60
C VAL A 186 17.73 8.64 -4.20
N GLY A 187 17.13 9.61 -3.51
CA GLY A 187 16.97 10.99 -4.00
C GLY A 187 15.91 11.17 -5.09
N LYS A 188 15.02 10.19 -5.27
CA LYS A 188 13.94 10.15 -6.28
C LYS A 188 12.66 9.59 -5.67
N PHE A 189 11.53 9.82 -6.34
CA PHE A 189 10.23 9.25 -5.96
C PHE A 189 9.74 8.32 -7.06
N LYS A 190 9.13 7.20 -6.68
CA LYS A 190 8.35 6.34 -7.56
C LYS A 190 7.28 7.19 -8.28
N PRO A 191 7.01 6.95 -9.57
CA PRO A 191 7.48 5.84 -10.40
C PRO A 191 8.82 6.10 -11.15
N ALA A 192 9.70 6.97 -10.65
CA ALA A 192 11.01 7.15 -11.28
C ALA A 192 11.81 5.84 -11.33
N LYS A 193 12.39 5.54 -12.49
CA LYS A 193 13.13 4.28 -12.76
C LYS A 193 14.26 4.03 -11.75
N GLU A 194 14.86 5.09 -11.24
CA GLU A 194 15.93 5.05 -10.24
C GLU A 194 15.53 4.31 -8.95
N MET A 195 14.27 4.41 -8.52
CA MET A 195 13.80 3.70 -7.32
C MET A 195 13.81 2.19 -7.50
N TYR A 196 13.31 1.72 -8.64
CA TYR A 196 13.27 0.30 -8.97
C TYR A 196 14.66 -0.23 -9.31
N ARG A 197 15.52 0.58 -9.96
CA ARG A 197 16.93 0.23 -10.18
C ARG A 197 17.69 0.05 -8.88
N ALA A 198 17.43 0.88 -7.87
CA ALA A 198 18.03 0.72 -6.55
C ALA A 198 17.65 -0.64 -5.95
N LEU A 199 16.38 -1.04 -6.03
CA LEU A 199 15.93 -2.38 -5.61
C LEU A 199 16.59 -3.52 -6.40
N LEU A 200 16.58 -3.44 -7.72
CA LEU A 200 17.20 -4.45 -8.59
C LEU A 200 18.71 -4.60 -8.35
N SER A 201 19.39 -3.51 -7.99
CA SER A 201 20.82 -3.53 -7.69
C SER A 201 21.10 -4.14 -6.31
N ASP A 202 20.20 -3.95 -5.36
CA ASP A 202 20.31 -4.40 -3.97
C ASP A 202 20.05 -5.92 -3.82
N VAL A 203 19.18 -6.52 -4.64
CA VAL A 203 18.93 -7.98 -4.60
C VAL A 203 20.10 -8.84 -5.11
N GLY A 204 21.14 -8.22 -5.68
CA GLY A 204 22.39 -8.89 -6.04
C GLY A 204 22.45 -9.41 -7.48
N ARG A 205 23.63 -9.92 -7.86
CA ARG A 205 23.89 -10.45 -9.21
C ARG A 205 23.29 -11.84 -9.37
N GLY A 206 22.73 -12.14 -10.54
CA GLY A 206 22.16 -13.45 -10.87
C GLY A 206 20.64 -13.52 -10.73
N VAL A 207 20.01 -12.55 -10.08
CA VAL A 207 18.55 -12.42 -10.04
C VAL A 207 18.09 -11.62 -11.25
N GLY A 208 17.38 -12.26 -12.17
CA GLY A 208 16.75 -11.58 -13.30
C GLY A 208 15.62 -10.66 -12.83
N ASN A 209 15.40 -9.53 -13.52
CA ASN A 209 14.38 -8.55 -13.10
C ASN A 209 12.99 -9.19 -12.90
N HIS A 210 12.61 -10.16 -13.76
CA HIS A 210 11.34 -10.88 -13.70
C HIS A 210 11.20 -11.77 -12.44
N GLN A 211 12.31 -12.10 -11.76
CA GLN A 211 12.31 -12.83 -10.49
C GLN A 211 12.14 -11.90 -9.29
N VAL A 212 12.20 -10.58 -9.49
CA VAL A 212 11.91 -9.59 -8.46
C VAL A 212 10.45 -9.19 -8.56
N TRP A 213 9.72 -9.41 -7.46
CA TRP A 213 8.29 -9.18 -7.38
C TRP A 213 7.99 -7.90 -6.59
N LEU A 214 7.31 -6.95 -7.23
CA LEU A 214 6.74 -5.81 -6.51
C LEU A 214 5.31 -6.13 -6.05
N ILE A 215 5.08 -6.12 -4.74
CA ILE A 215 3.76 -6.22 -4.14
C ILE A 215 3.30 -4.81 -3.76
N SER A 216 2.22 -4.31 -4.36
CA SER A 216 1.69 -2.98 -4.07
C SER A 216 0.18 -2.90 -4.28
N SER A 217 -0.49 -2.06 -3.50
CA SER A 217 -1.89 -1.69 -3.73
C SER A 217 -2.04 -0.53 -4.70
N ASN A 218 -0.95 0.17 -5.04
CA ASN A 218 -0.95 1.36 -5.90
C ASN A 218 -0.61 0.99 -7.36
N PRO A 219 -1.54 1.14 -8.32
CA PRO A 219 -1.31 0.76 -9.72
C PRO A 219 -0.14 1.48 -10.39
N VAL A 220 0.10 2.77 -10.07
CA VAL A 220 1.24 3.55 -10.62
C VAL A 220 2.58 2.94 -10.21
N ASP A 221 2.65 2.34 -9.03
CA ASP A 221 3.85 1.70 -8.54
C ASP A 221 4.15 0.40 -9.30
N LEU A 222 3.11 -0.40 -9.54
CA LEU A 222 3.22 -1.66 -10.27
C LEU A 222 3.73 -1.45 -11.69
N VAL A 223 3.27 -0.40 -12.37
CA VAL A 223 3.76 -0.14 -13.73
C VAL A 223 5.15 0.42 -13.77
N GLY A 224 5.54 1.26 -12.81
CA GLY A 224 6.95 1.64 -12.68
C GLY A 224 7.87 0.42 -12.56
N ALA A 225 7.42 -0.64 -11.86
CA ALA A 225 8.15 -1.91 -11.77
C ALA A 225 8.09 -2.72 -13.08
N GLN A 226 6.94 -2.82 -13.75
CA GLN A 226 6.82 -3.52 -15.03
C GLN A 226 7.67 -2.88 -16.14
N ASP A 227 7.77 -1.55 -16.18
CA ASP A 227 8.67 -0.83 -17.10
C ASP A 227 10.15 -1.15 -16.87
N MET A 228 10.47 -1.75 -15.71
CA MET A 228 11.79 -2.24 -15.36
C MET A 228 11.93 -3.76 -15.54
N GLY A 229 10.91 -4.43 -16.07
CA GLY A 229 10.88 -5.87 -16.32
C GLY A 229 10.62 -6.72 -15.08
N MET A 230 10.07 -6.13 -14.02
CA MET A 230 9.71 -6.83 -12.79
C MET A 230 8.33 -7.51 -12.88
N SER A 231 8.15 -8.56 -12.09
CA SER A 231 6.84 -9.18 -11.88
C SER A 231 6.06 -8.42 -10.80
N THR A 232 4.73 -8.46 -10.87
CA THR A 232 3.88 -7.62 -10.00
C THR A 232 2.73 -8.36 -9.36
N VAL A 233 2.50 -8.06 -8.07
CA VAL A 233 1.31 -8.50 -7.33
C VAL A 233 0.48 -7.28 -6.97
N TRP A 234 -0.71 -7.18 -7.54
CA TRP A 234 -1.65 -6.14 -7.17
C TRP A 234 -2.49 -6.56 -5.97
N LEU A 235 -2.29 -5.85 -4.86
CA LEU A 235 -3.02 -6.04 -3.63
C LEU A 235 -4.34 -5.25 -3.67
N ASN A 236 -5.32 -5.79 -4.36
CA ASN A 236 -6.63 -5.20 -4.61
C ASN A 236 -7.63 -5.59 -3.51
N ARG A 237 -7.48 -4.99 -2.32
CA ARG A 237 -8.32 -5.28 -1.15
C ARG A 237 -9.81 -5.09 -1.39
N TRP A 238 -10.18 -4.08 -2.18
CA TRP A 238 -11.57 -3.66 -2.35
C TRP A 238 -12.25 -4.20 -3.60
N GLY A 239 -11.58 -5.00 -4.42
CA GLY A 239 -12.18 -5.44 -5.67
C GLY A 239 -12.43 -4.33 -6.68
N ALA A 240 -11.64 -3.28 -6.61
CA ALA A 240 -11.68 -2.22 -7.61
C ALA A 240 -11.33 -2.80 -9.00
N PRO A 241 -11.92 -2.28 -10.08
CA PRO A 241 -11.44 -2.56 -11.42
C PRO A 241 -9.99 -2.04 -11.57
N TRP A 242 -9.21 -2.70 -12.42
CA TRP A 242 -7.89 -2.18 -12.78
C TRP A 242 -8.07 -0.82 -13.49
N PRO A 243 -7.30 0.22 -13.15
CA PRO A 243 -7.46 1.52 -13.79
C PRO A 243 -6.90 1.49 -15.22
N ASP A 244 -7.80 1.29 -16.19
CA ASP A 244 -7.48 1.05 -17.61
C ASP A 244 -6.64 2.14 -18.28
N TYR A 245 -6.82 3.42 -17.92
CA TYR A 245 -6.20 4.56 -18.62
C TYR A 245 -4.78 4.89 -18.19
N LEU A 246 -4.31 4.36 -17.06
CA LEU A 246 -2.91 4.59 -16.69
C LEU A 246 -1.97 3.78 -17.59
N PHE A 247 -2.46 2.70 -18.21
CA PHE A 247 -1.61 1.59 -18.68
C PHE A 247 -2.01 0.98 -20.02
N ALA A 248 -2.84 1.66 -20.80
CA ALA A 248 -2.89 1.43 -22.22
C ALA A 248 -1.60 1.99 -22.85
N ASP A 249 -0.88 1.17 -23.64
CA ASP A 249 0.03 1.76 -24.62
C ASP A 249 -0.77 2.59 -25.64
N TRP A 250 -0.09 3.33 -26.53
CA TRP A 250 -0.78 4.13 -27.54
C TRP A 250 -1.58 3.29 -28.55
N GLN A 251 -1.47 1.97 -28.48
CA GLN A 251 -2.23 1.00 -29.27
C GLN A 251 -3.44 0.43 -28.50
N GLY A 252 -3.66 0.85 -27.25
CA GLY A 252 -4.78 0.40 -26.41
C GLY A 252 -4.52 -0.89 -25.62
N ASN A 253 -3.30 -1.43 -25.64
CA ASN A 253 -2.98 -2.65 -24.89
C ASN A 253 -2.81 -2.31 -23.41
N VAL A 254 -3.73 -2.77 -22.58
CA VAL A 254 -3.69 -2.59 -21.13
C VAL A 254 -2.69 -3.58 -20.53
N ARG A 255 -1.66 -3.06 -19.86
CA ARG A 255 -0.73 -3.89 -19.07
C ARG A 255 -1.33 -4.21 -17.72
N MET A 256 -1.66 -5.49 -17.53
CA MET A 256 -2.22 -6.03 -16.28
C MET A 256 -1.10 -6.43 -15.31
N PRO A 257 -1.34 -6.40 -13.98
CA PRO A 257 -0.42 -7.00 -13.02
C PRO A 257 -0.30 -8.53 -13.24
N THR A 258 0.84 -9.11 -12.87
CA THR A 258 1.08 -10.56 -13.01
C THR A 258 0.11 -11.38 -12.15
N ILE A 259 -0.13 -10.94 -10.93
CA ILE A 259 -1.02 -11.57 -9.95
C ILE A 259 -1.94 -10.50 -9.36
N VAL A 260 -3.20 -10.85 -9.07
CA VAL A 260 -4.14 -10.02 -8.31
C VAL A 260 -4.62 -10.79 -7.10
N VAL A 261 -4.48 -10.20 -5.90
CA VAL A 261 -4.94 -10.80 -4.64
C VAL A 261 -5.73 -9.79 -3.81
N ARG A 262 -6.57 -10.31 -2.91
CA ARG A 262 -7.38 -9.51 -1.97
C ARG A 262 -6.65 -9.17 -0.67
N GLY A 263 -5.63 -9.93 -0.30
CA GLY A 263 -4.93 -9.80 0.98
C GLY A 263 -3.50 -10.31 0.91
N LEU A 264 -2.65 -9.86 1.85
CA LEU A 264 -1.25 -10.30 1.90
C LEU A 264 -1.11 -11.80 2.22
N THR A 265 -2.09 -12.36 2.93
CA THR A 265 -2.19 -13.79 3.26
C THR A 265 -2.26 -14.69 2.02
N MET A 266 -2.74 -14.20 0.88
CA MET A 266 -2.88 -14.98 -0.36
C MET A 266 -1.61 -14.95 -1.22
N VAL A 267 -0.67 -14.06 -0.92
CA VAL A 267 0.47 -13.81 -1.81
C VAL A 267 1.39 -15.03 -1.90
N GLU A 268 1.66 -15.69 -0.78
CA GLU A 268 2.55 -16.88 -0.75
C GLU A 268 2.04 -17.97 -1.72
N ASP A 269 0.76 -18.33 -1.61
CA ASP A 269 0.17 -19.38 -2.43
C ASP A 269 0.17 -19.04 -3.92
N GLU A 270 -0.12 -17.78 -4.26
CA GLU A 270 -0.05 -17.34 -5.65
C GLU A 270 1.40 -17.33 -6.16
N LEU A 271 2.37 -16.83 -5.38
CA LEU A 271 3.78 -16.83 -5.77
C LEU A 271 4.32 -18.25 -6.00
N LYS A 272 3.91 -19.23 -5.19
CA LYS A 272 4.29 -20.64 -5.38
C LYS A 272 3.84 -21.21 -6.72
N LYS A 273 2.67 -20.81 -7.24
CA LYS A 273 2.20 -21.21 -8.58
C LYS A 273 3.12 -20.71 -9.70
N TRP A 274 3.87 -19.64 -9.45
CA TRP A 274 4.87 -19.08 -10.34
C TRP A 274 6.29 -19.62 -10.07
N GLY A 275 6.42 -20.67 -9.26
CA GLY A 275 7.69 -21.30 -8.93
C GLY A 275 8.56 -20.50 -7.94
N VAL A 276 8.05 -19.39 -7.40
CA VAL A 276 8.76 -18.61 -6.38
C VAL A 276 8.79 -19.41 -5.08
N GLY A 277 9.94 -19.46 -4.43
CA GLY A 277 10.10 -20.27 -3.23
C GLY A 277 10.21 -21.76 -3.49
N ASN A 278 10.52 -22.18 -4.73
CA ASN A 278 10.82 -23.57 -5.01
C ASN A 278 12.27 -23.89 -4.60
N PRO A 279 12.53 -24.79 -3.63
CA PRO A 279 13.88 -25.11 -3.18
C PRO A 279 14.75 -25.80 -4.24
N THR A 280 14.16 -26.33 -5.31
CA THR A 280 14.89 -27.04 -6.39
C THR A 280 15.22 -26.15 -7.59
N LEU A 281 14.73 -24.91 -7.62
CA LEU A 281 15.08 -23.90 -8.63
C LEU A 281 16.11 -22.95 -8.01
N VAL A 282 17.40 -23.30 -8.13
CA VAL A 282 18.55 -22.45 -7.78
C VAL A 282 19.43 -22.29 -9.00
#